data_AF-A0A6V6XZH0-F1
#
_entry.id   AF-A0A6V6XZH0-F1
#
_cell.length_a   1.000
_cell.length_b   1.000
_cell.length_c   1.000
_cell.angle_alpha   90.00
_cell.angle_beta   90.00
_cell.angle_gamma   90.00
#
_symmetry.space_group_name_H-M   'P 1'
#
loop_
_entity.id
_entity.type
_entity.pdbx_description
1 polymer ?
#
loop_
_entity_poly.entity_id
_entity_poly.type
_entity_poly.pdbx_seq_one_letter_code
_entity_poly.pdbx_strand_id
1 'polypeptide(L)'
;MILDGAQMVLDVDDIADDPVFNLKEEKKSVDLSQLSLEEKRLYDSIKNGNQTAESLMADLGWDMTEILARLTMLELKNFITGVDSQCIELL
;
A
#
# COMPACT_ATOMS: atom_id res chain seq x y z
N MET A 1 -5.06 -37.86 -26.67
CA MET A 1 -4.53 -37.54 -25.34
C MET A 1 -3.25 -36.76 -25.56
N ILE A 2 -3.28 -35.45 -25.33
CA ILE A 2 -2.10 -34.60 -25.37
C ILE A 2 -1.80 -34.33 -23.90
N LEU A 3 -0.69 -34.87 -23.41
CA LEU A 3 -0.22 -34.70 -22.05
C LEU A 3 0.82 -33.58 -22.03
N ASP A 4 0.61 -32.69 -21.07
CA ASP A 4 1.30 -31.43 -20.80
C ASP A 4 2.80 -31.42 -21.06
N GLY A 5 3.21 -30.37 -21.76
CA GLY A 5 4.59 -29.90 -21.79
C GLY A 5 4.86 -28.98 -20.61
N ALA A 6 5.97 -29.23 -19.92
CA ALA A 6 6.99 -28.24 -19.58
C ALA A 6 8.02 -28.92 -18.68
N GLN A 7 9.20 -29.16 -19.24
CA GLN A 7 10.38 -29.63 -18.53
C GLN A 7 10.97 -28.44 -17.75
N MET A 8 10.79 -28.40 -16.43
CA MET A 8 11.56 -27.51 -15.55
C MET A 8 12.93 -28.14 -15.34
N VAL A 9 13.95 -27.62 -16.02
CA VAL A 9 15.34 -27.84 -15.64
C VAL A 9 15.77 -26.66 -14.80
N LEU A 10 16.06 -26.95 -13.53
CA LEU A 10 16.73 -26.09 -12.56
C LEU A 10 18.22 -26.10 -12.89
N ASP A 11 18.82 -24.93 -13.10
CA ASP A 11 20.26 -24.73 -12.91
C ASP A 11 20.49 -23.53 -12.00
N VAL A 12 21.48 -23.69 -11.12
CA VAL A 12 21.57 -23.19 -9.73
C VAL A 12 22.70 -22.18 -9.53
N ASP A 13 22.92 -21.27 -10.47
CA ASP A 13 24.11 -20.39 -10.47
C ASP A 13 23.83 -18.90 -10.26
N ASP A 14 22.99 -18.52 -9.30
CA ASP A 14 23.08 -17.18 -8.67
C ASP A 14 22.40 -17.14 -7.29
N ILE A 15 22.96 -17.88 -6.33
CA ILE A 15 22.70 -17.67 -4.91
C ILE A 15 23.62 -16.52 -4.45
N ALA A 16 23.39 -15.31 -4.94
CA ALA A 16 24.17 -14.11 -4.53
C ALA A 16 23.53 -12.76 -4.89
N ASP A 17 22.21 -12.61 -4.91
CA ASP A 17 21.58 -11.29 -4.75
C ASP A 17 20.12 -11.51 -4.36
N ASP A 18 19.79 -11.28 -3.09
CA ASP A 18 18.43 -11.43 -2.57
C ASP A 18 17.52 -10.39 -3.25
N PRO A 19 16.64 -10.76 -4.20
CA PRO A 19 15.83 -9.80 -4.93
C PRO A 19 14.46 -9.66 -4.26
N VAL A 20 14.37 -9.83 -2.94
CA VAL A 20 13.07 -9.95 -2.26
C VAL A 20 12.26 -8.65 -2.25
N PHE A 21 12.85 -7.48 -2.47
CA PHE A 21 12.06 -6.24 -2.63
C PHE A 21 12.78 -5.20 -3.48
N ASN A 22 12.83 -5.39 -4.80
CA ASN A 22 13.21 -4.31 -5.72
C ASN A 22 12.12 -4.00 -6.74
N LEU A 23 10.86 -4.01 -6.29
CA LEU A 23 9.80 -3.24 -6.93
C LEU A 23 10.08 -1.75 -6.66
N LYS A 24 11.03 -1.20 -7.41
CA LYS A 24 10.97 0.22 -7.78
C LYS A 24 9.75 0.38 -8.67
N GLU A 25 8.57 0.31 -8.08
CA GLU A 25 7.39 0.90 -8.69
C GLU A 25 7.78 2.34 -8.98
N GLU A 26 7.84 2.69 -10.26
CA GLU A 26 7.80 4.07 -10.69
C GLU A 26 6.50 4.64 -10.14
N LYS A 27 6.57 5.14 -8.90
CA LYS A 27 5.49 5.82 -8.21
C LYS A 27 5.05 6.91 -9.16
N LYS A 28 3.90 6.71 -9.81
CA LYS A 28 3.11 7.82 -10.34
C LYS A 28 3.19 8.89 -9.27
N SER A 29 3.76 10.04 -9.61
CA SER A 29 3.85 11.16 -8.70
C SER A 29 2.42 11.62 -8.44
N VAL A 30 1.78 11.01 -7.45
CA VAL A 30 0.45 11.39 -7.02
C VAL A 30 0.57 12.83 -6.53
N ASP A 31 -0.22 13.73 -7.13
CA ASP A 31 -0.18 15.14 -6.75
C ASP A 31 -0.85 15.32 -5.38
N LEU A 32 -0.02 15.32 -4.34
CA LEU A 32 -0.48 15.51 -2.96
C LEU A 32 -0.75 16.98 -2.62
N SER A 33 -0.71 17.91 -3.58
CA SER A 33 -0.93 19.35 -3.30
C SER A 33 -2.35 19.63 -2.83
N GLN A 34 -3.29 18.75 -3.18
CA GLN A 34 -4.70 18.82 -2.76
C GLN A 34 -4.97 18.30 -1.35
N LEU A 35 -3.94 17.75 -0.68
CA LEU A 35 -4.06 17.20 0.67
C LEU A 35 -3.65 18.23 1.72
N SER A 36 -4.42 18.29 2.82
CA SER A 36 -4.04 18.98 4.05
C SER A 36 -2.79 18.36 4.67
N LEU A 37 -2.20 19.05 5.65
CA LEU A 37 -1.05 18.51 6.38
C LEU A 37 -1.40 17.19 7.06
N GLU A 38 -2.58 17.07 7.66
CA GLU A 38 -3.00 15.85 8.33
C GLU A 38 -3.29 14.73 7.33
N GLU A 39 -3.95 15.04 6.22
CA GLU A 39 -4.19 14.06 5.15
C GLU A 39 -2.88 13.50 4.58
N LYS A 40 -1.86 14.34 4.43
CA LYS A 40 -0.51 13.90 4.04
C LYS A 40 0.11 12.96 5.07
N ARG A 41 0.01 13.30 6.36
CA ARG A 41 0.53 12.44 7.44
C ARG A 41 -0.16 11.08 7.45
N LEU A 42 -1.47 11.06 7.24
CA LEU A 42 -2.25 9.83 7.11
C LEU A 42 -1.80 9.00 5.90
N TYR A 43 -1.68 9.65 4.74
CA TYR A 43 -1.23 9.01 3.51
C TYR A 43 0.19 8.42 3.63
N ASP A 44 1.13 9.16 4.22
CA ASP A 44 2.49 8.67 4.48
C ASP A 44 2.49 7.50 5.48
N SER A 45 1.61 7.51 6.48
CA SER A 45 1.46 6.38 7.42
C SER A 45 1.00 5.10 6.70
N ILE A 46 0.00 5.21 5.81
CA ILE A 46 -0.47 4.09 4.96
C ILE A 46 0.66 3.58 4.06
N LYS A 47 1.41 4.50 3.45
CA LYS A 47 2.58 4.19 2.61
C LYS A 47 3.71 3.49 3.36
N ASN A 48 3.81 3.70 4.67
CA ASN A 48 4.77 3.02 5.55
C ASN A 48 4.26 1.64 6.02
N GLY A 49 3.09 1.20 5.57
CA GLY A 49 2.53 -0.12 5.85
C GLY A 49 1.40 -0.15 6.87
N ASN A 50 0.97 1.00 7.39
CA ASN A 50 -0.19 1.06 8.30
C ASN A 50 -1.50 1.02 7.50
N GLN A 51 -1.90 -0.19 7.10
CA GLN A 51 -3.04 -0.41 6.21
C GLN A 51 -4.38 -0.64 6.93
N THR A 52 -4.42 -0.55 8.26
CA THR A 52 -5.65 -0.72 9.03
C THR A 52 -5.94 0.53 9.87
N ALA A 53 -7.21 0.83 10.10
CA ALA A 53 -7.59 1.96 10.94
C ALA A 53 -6.96 1.87 12.35
N GLU A 54 -6.88 0.66 12.93
CA GLU A 54 -6.23 0.42 14.21
C GLU A 54 -4.74 0.74 14.19
N SER A 55 -4.01 0.30 13.14
CA SER A 55 -2.58 0.63 12.99
C SER A 55 -2.35 2.14 12.82
N LEU A 56 -3.25 2.83 12.11
CA LEU A 56 -3.17 4.27 11.88
C LEU A 56 -3.48 5.06 13.16
N MET A 57 -4.42 4.60 13.98
CA MET A 57 -4.67 5.17 15.30
C MET A 57 -3.44 5.05 16.20
N ALA A 58 -2.79 3.88 16.21
CA ALA A 58 -1.61 3.64 17.02
C ALA A 58 -0.41 4.51 16.59
N ASP A 59 -0.24 4.73 15.29
CA ASP A 59 0.84 5.55 14.72
C ASP A 59 0.61 7.06 14.88
N LEU A 60 -0.61 7.54 14.60
CA LEU A 60 -0.92 8.97 14.55
C LEU A 60 -1.46 9.52 15.87
N GLY A 61 -1.96 8.65 16.76
CA GLY A 61 -2.55 9.04 18.04
C GLY A 61 -3.93 9.71 17.91
N TRP A 62 -4.61 9.54 16.78
CA TRP A 62 -5.96 10.06 16.55
C TRP A 62 -7.03 9.06 16.98
N ASP A 63 -8.24 9.55 17.24
CA ASP A 63 -9.36 8.67 17.52
C ASP A 63 -9.92 8.01 16.24
N MET A 64 -10.70 6.94 16.43
CA MET A 64 -11.24 6.15 15.32
C MET A 64 -12.13 6.98 14.38
N THR A 65 -12.95 7.88 14.93
CA THR A 65 -13.84 8.73 14.14
C THR A 65 -13.03 9.68 13.27
N GLU A 66 -11.99 10.25 13.87
CA GLU A 66 -11.07 11.16 13.21
C GLU A 66 -10.28 10.48 12.07
N ILE A 67 -9.83 9.23 12.28
CA ILE A 67 -9.17 8.41 11.26
C ILE A 67 -10.13 8.09 10.12
N LEU A 68 -11.32 7.55 10.42
CA LEU A 68 -12.30 7.17 9.40
C LEU A 68 -12.76 8.36 8.57
N ALA A 69 -12.98 9.52 9.20
CA ALA A 69 -13.35 10.74 8.49
C ALA A 69 -12.29 11.15 7.46
N ARG A 70 -11.00 11.10 7.82
CA ARG A 70 -9.91 11.44 6.90
C ARG A 70 -9.65 10.36 5.85
N LEU A 71 -9.80 9.08 6.19
CA LEU A 71 -9.75 8.00 5.22
C LEU A 71 -10.84 8.14 4.16
N THR A 72 -12.06 8.46 4.58
CA THR A 72 -13.19 8.74 3.66
C THR A 72 -12.85 9.90 2.72
N MET A 73 -12.24 10.98 3.23
CA MET A 73 -11.82 12.11 2.39
C MET A 73 -10.74 11.71 1.38
N LEU A 74 -9.74 10.91 1.78
CA LEU A 74 -8.71 10.41 0.86
C LEU A 74 -9.28 9.49 -0.22
N GLU A 75 -10.25 8.65 0.13
CA GLU A 75 -10.94 7.77 -0.81
C GLU A 75 -11.80 8.55 -1.81
N LEU A 76 -12.57 9.53 -1.35
CA LEU A 76 -13.33 10.45 -2.22
C LEU A 76 -12.42 11.24 -3.18
N LYS A 77 -11.20 11.55 -2.73
CA LYS A 77 -10.18 12.21 -3.54
C LYS A 77 -9.40 11.23 -4.44
N ASN A 78 -9.70 9.93 -4.41
CA ASN A 78 -9.04 8.86 -5.18
C ASN A 78 -7.54 8.68 -4.87
N PHE A 79 -7.11 8.91 -3.63
CA PHE A 79 -5.74 8.65 -3.18
C PHE A 79 -5.58 7.25 -2.57
N ILE A 80 -6.67 6.71 -2.03
CA ILE A 80 -6.72 5.40 -1.39
C ILE A 80 -8.02 4.67 -1.76
N THR A 81 -8.08 3.38 -1.45
CA THR A 81 -9.31 2.57 -1.48
C THR A 81 -9.31 1.56 -0.33
N GLY A 82 -10.45 0.88 -0.13
CA GLY A 82 -10.57 -0.19 0.85
C GLY A 82 -10.80 0.32 2.27
N VAL A 83 -11.38 1.50 2.44
CA VAL A 83 -11.72 2.03 3.78
C VAL A 83 -12.77 1.16 4.49
N ASP A 84 -13.69 0.55 3.75
CA ASP A 84 -14.66 -0.44 4.24
C ASP A 84 -14.13 -1.89 4.26
N SER A 85 -12.92 -2.10 3.75
CA SER A 85 -12.27 -3.40 3.65
C SER A 85 -11.35 -3.68 4.85
N GLN A 86 -10.78 -4.88 4.90
CA GLN A 86 -9.82 -5.26 5.97
C GLN A 86 -8.47 -4.54 5.84
N CYS A 87 -8.12 -4.07 4.63
CA CYS A 87 -6.88 -3.38 4.33
C CYS A 87 -7.14 -2.18 3.42
N ILE A 88 -6.45 -1.07 3.76
CA ILE A 88 -6.42 0.18 3.00
C ILE A 88 -5.26 0.11 2.01
N GLU A 89 -5.56 0.46 0.76
CA GLU A 89 -4.60 0.41 -0.36
C GLU A 89 -4.41 1.80 -0.96
N LEU A 90 -3.20 2.09 -1.47
CA LEU A 90 -2.90 3.33 -2.19
C LEU A 90 -3.25 3.17 -3.68
N LEU A 91 -3.77 4.23 -4.29
CA LEU A 91 -4.11 4.29 -5.73
C LEU A 91 -3.06 5.03 -6.58
#